data_AF-A0A1C4TFQ4-F1
#
_entry.id   AF-A0A1C4TFQ4-F1
#
_cell.length_a   1.000
_cell.length_b   1.000
_cell.length_c   1.000
_cell.angle_alpha   90.00
_cell.angle_beta   90.00
_cell.angle_gamma   90.00
#
_symmetry.space_group_name_H-M   'P 1'
#
loop_
_entity.id
_entity.type
_entity.pdbx_description
1 polymer ?
#
loop_
_entity_poly.entity_id
_entity_poly.type
_entity_poly.pdbx_seq_one_letter_code
_entity_poly.pdbx_strand_id
1 'polypeptide(L)'
;MLVLLDQTRLPAEEVELVCTDVPALVRAIQTLAVRGAPLLGIAGGYGVALAAARGFDVAEAAGLLEGARPTAVNLGYGVRRVAAAYWAAAGKGEGDEAAAAAALAEARALHREDAQASRRMAEYGEALLEELLPGRAYQLLTHCNTGALVSGGRGGRRSRWRCGCTGRGGCGGCGWTRRGRCSRGRG
;
A
#
# COMPACT_ATOMS: atom_id res chain seq x y z
N MET A 1 -9.67 13.64 2.18
CA MET A 1 -10.04 12.40 2.90
C MET A 1 -9.19 11.28 2.34
N LEU A 2 -8.71 10.38 3.20
CA LEU A 2 -7.98 9.17 2.84
C LEU A 2 -8.85 7.95 3.19
N VAL A 3 -8.89 6.95 2.31
CA VAL A 3 -9.67 5.72 2.52
C VAL A 3 -8.72 4.54 2.58
N LEU A 4 -8.86 3.70 3.60
CA LEU A 4 -7.99 2.57 3.89
C LEU A 4 -8.84 1.31 4.06
N LEU A 5 -8.33 0.14 3.70
CA LEU A 5 -8.96 -1.13 4.04
C LEU A 5 -8.58 -1.51 5.48
N ASP A 6 -9.56 -1.80 6.33
CA ASP A 6 -9.32 -2.28 7.69
C ASP A 6 -8.86 -3.75 7.67
N GLN A 7 -7.55 -3.95 7.81
CA GLN A 7 -6.97 -5.28 7.80
C GLN A 7 -7.26 -6.09 9.08
N THR A 8 -7.79 -5.48 10.15
CA THR A 8 -8.18 -6.22 11.38
C THR A 8 -9.48 -6.99 11.20
N ARG A 9 -10.32 -6.58 10.25
CA ARG A 9 -11.61 -7.21 9.93
C ARG A 9 -11.49 -8.38 8.96
N LEU A 10 -10.35 -8.48 8.27
CA LEU A 10 -10.07 -9.58 7.37
C LEU A 10 -9.78 -10.88 8.14
N PRO A 11 -10.17 -12.05 7.59
CA PRO A 11 -10.86 -12.24 6.31
C PRO A 11 -12.40 -12.24 6.44
N ALA A 12 -12.93 -11.98 7.63
CA ALA A 12 -14.36 -12.08 7.91
C ALA A 12 -15.16 -11.01 7.16
N GLU A 13 -14.63 -9.79 7.05
CA GLU A 13 -15.33 -8.65 6.45
C GLU A 13 -14.36 -7.67 5.77
N GLU A 14 -14.79 -7.11 4.64
CA GLU A 14 -14.10 -6.03 3.93
C GLU A 14 -14.71 -4.68 4.37
N VAL A 15 -14.02 -3.95 5.25
CA VAL A 15 -14.46 -2.66 5.78
C VAL A 15 -13.49 -1.55 5.38
N GLU A 16 -14.02 -0.43 4.86
CA GLU A 16 -13.23 0.77 4.57
C GLU A 16 -13.23 1.73 5.78
N LEU A 17 -12.04 2.18 6.18
CA LEU A 17 -11.85 3.26 7.15
C LEU A 17 -11.63 4.57 6.40
N VAL A 18 -12.37 5.60 6.82
CA VAL A 18 -12.25 6.95 6.28
C VAL A 18 -11.47 7.82 7.28
N CYS A 19 -10.28 8.23 6.90
CA CYS A 19 -9.45 9.17 7.66
C CYS A 19 -9.65 10.57 7.09
N THR A 20 -10.25 11.46 7.87
CA THR A 20 -10.46 12.87 7.52
C THR A 20 -9.35 13.78 8.00
N ASP A 21 -8.55 13.33 8.96
CA ASP A 21 -7.46 14.03 9.63
C ASP A 21 -6.29 13.08 9.99
N VAL A 22 -5.18 13.67 10.45
CA VAL A 22 -3.95 12.94 10.82
C VAL A 22 -4.16 12.09 12.09
N PRO A 23 -4.81 12.56 13.17
CA PRO A 23 -5.08 11.70 14.33
C PRO A 23 -5.84 10.42 14.00
N ALA A 24 -6.83 10.47 13.10
CA ALA A 24 -7.55 9.28 12.64
C ALA A 24 -6.62 8.28 11.92
N LEU A 25 -5.71 8.78 11.07
CA LEU A 25 -4.72 7.95 10.40
C LEU A 25 -3.71 7.34 11.38
N VAL A 26 -3.23 8.11 12.35
CA VAL A 26 -2.33 7.63 13.42
C VAL A 26 -2.99 6.49 14.20
N ARG A 27 -4.27 6.64 14.57
CA ARG A 27 -5.04 5.55 15.21
C ARG A 27 -5.13 4.30 14.33
N ALA A 28 -5.39 4.45 13.03
CA ALA A 28 -5.43 3.33 12.09
C ALA A 28 -4.08 2.59 11.97
N ILE A 29 -2.97 3.33 12.05
CA ILE A 29 -1.61 2.75 12.04
C ILE A 29 -1.31 2.01 13.35
N GLN A 30 -1.65 2.61 14.50
CA GLN A 30 -1.39 2.05 15.83
C GLN A 30 -2.22 0.80 16.12
N THR A 31 -3.48 0.77 15.67
CA THR A 31 -4.40 -0.37 15.82
C THR A 31 -4.14 -1.49 14.83
N LEU A 32 -3.14 -1.35 13.95
CA LEU A 32 -2.80 -2.30 12.89
C LEU A 32 -3.92 -2.48 11.83
N ALA A 33 -4.89 -1.57 11.77
CA ALA A 33 -5.85 -1.51 10.67
C ALA A 33 -5.16 -1.30 9.32
N VAL A 34 -4.02 -0.60 9.32
CA VAL A 34 -3.09 -0.53 8.20
C VAL A 34 -1.74 -1.11 8.61
N ARG A 35 -1.27 -2.13 7.90
CA ARG A 35 0.02 -2.80 8.14
C ARG A 35 0.64 -3.31 6.85
N GLY A 36 1.94 -3.60 6.92
CA GLY A 36 2.78 -3.87 5.77
C GLY A 36 3.76 -2.71 5.57
N ALA A 37 5.05 -3.01 5.49
CA ALA A 37 6.07 -1.96 5.43
C ALA A 37 5.86 -0.98 4.26
N PRO A 38 5.61 -1.45 3.02
CA PRO A 38 5.35 -0.53 1.91
C PRO A 38 4.07 0.30 2.10
N LEU A 39 2.96 -0.36 2.48
CA LEU A 39 1.70 0.32 2.72
C LEU A 39 1.78 1.38 3.82
N LEU A 40 2.56 1.14 4.88
CA LEU A 40 2.79 2.15 5.93
C LEU A 40 3.52 3.39 5.39
N GLY A 41 4.50 3.22 4.50
CA GLY A 41 5.16 4.35 3.85
C GLY A 41 4.21 5.16 2.96
N ILE A 42 3.40 4.48 2.17
CA ILE A 42 2.37 5.11 1.33
C ILE A 42 1.35 5.86 2.20
N ALA A 43 0.86 5.22 3.26
CA ALA A 43 -0.10 5.83 4.19
C ALA A 43 0.48 7.08 4.87
N GLY A 44 1.73 7.03 5.34
CA GLY A 44 2.43 8.18 5.90
C GLY A 44 2.55 9.34 4.92
N GLY A 45 2.94 9.07 3.68
CA GLY A 45 3.01 10.07 2.62
C GLY A 45 1.65 10.73 2.32
N TYR A 46 0.59 9.94 2.21
CA TYR A 46 -0.77 10.49 2.05
C TYR A 46 -1.26 11.24 3.30
N GLY A 47 -0.80 10.87 4.49
CA GLY A 47 -1.08 11.59 5.74
C GLY A 47 -0.54 13.02 5.71
N VAL A 48 0.69 13.21 5.23
CA VAL A 48 1.28 14.54 5.02
C VAL A 48 0.49 15.34 3.99
N ALA A 49 0.17 14.73 2.84
CA ALA A 49 -0.63 15.38 1.81
C ALA A 49 -2.04 15.76 2.32
N LEU A 50 -2.65 14.95 3.18
CA LEU A 50 -3.92 15.24 3.83
C LEU A 50 -3.81 16.45 4.77
N ALA A 51 -2.73 16.55 5.56
CA ALA A 51 -2.49 17.69 6.44
C ALA A 51 -2.37 18.98 5.63
N ALA A 52 -1.51 18.99 4.62
CA ALA A 52 -1.28 20.13 3.74
C ALA A 52 -2.59 20.59 3.06
N ALA A 53 -3.35 19.66 2.47
CA ALA A 53 -4.61 19.99 1.79
C ALA A 53 -5.72 20.49 2.71
N ARG A 54 -5.58 20.30 4.03
CA ARG A 54 -6.52 20.79 5.05
C ARG A 54 -6.05 22.06 5.74
N GLY A 55 -4.87 22.57 5.40
CA GLY A 55 -4.25 23.71 6.08
C GLY A 55 -3.81 23.40 7.50
N PHE A 56 -3.53 22.12 7.81
CA PHE A 56 -2.94 21.73 9.10
C PHE A 56 -1.42 21.90 9.07
N ASP A 57 -0.81 22.02 10.26
CA ASP A 57 0.65 22.09 10.38
C ASP A 57 1.29 20.77 9.90
N VAL A 58 2.04 20.88 8.80
CA VAL A 58 2.73 19.75 8.17
C VAL A 58 3.87 19.22 9.03
N ALA A 59 4.56 20.07 9.80
CA ALA A 59 5.64 19.64 10.68
C ALA A 59 5.08 18.85 11.86
N GLU A 60 3.99 19.34 12.48
CA GLU A 60 3.28 18.62 13.54
C GLU A 60 2.74 17.28 13.02
N ALA A 61 2.06 17.28 11.87
CA ALA A 61 1.53 16.09 11.24
C ALA A 61 2.61 15.04 10.94
N ALA A 62 3.76 15.48 10.42
CA ALA A 62 4.90 14.60 10.17
C ALA A 62 5.40 13.95 11.47
N GLY A 63 5.57 14.73 12.53
CA GLY A 63 5.98 14.22 13.85
C GLY A 63 5.01 13.18 14.41
N LEU A 64 3.70 13.44 14.34
CA LEU A 64 2.67 12.51 14.78
C LEU A 64 2.68 11.20 14.00
N LEU A 65 2.87 11.26 12.67
CA LEU A 65 2.91 10.08 11.81
C LEU A 65 4.17 9.24 12.06
N GLU A 66 5.35 9.86 12.18
CA GLU A 66 6.58 9.13 12.52
C GLU A 66 6.51 8.49 13.91
N GLY A 67 5.93 9.21 14.87
CA GLY A 67 5.73 8.74 16.24
C GLY A 67 4.68 7.63 16.37
N ALA A 68 3.83 7.42 15.37
CA ALA A 68 2.75 6.43 15.44
C ALA A 68 3.29 5.02 15.68
N ARG A 69 4.38 4.65 14.99
CA ARG A 69 5.12 3.38 15.15
C ARG A 69 6.60 3.61 14.84
N PRO A 70 7.42 4.01 15.82
CA PRO A 70 8.80 4.50 15.59
C PRO A 70 9.74 3.51 14.89
N THR A 71 9.47 2.21 14.99
CA THR A 71 10.26 1.15 14.32
C THR A 71 9.84 0.89 12.87
N ALA A 72 8.74 1.48 12.39
CA ALA A 72 8.30 1.36 11.01
C ALA A 72 9.11 2.29 10.10
N VAL A 73 10.30 1.87 9.71
CA VAL A 73 11.23 2.67 8.89
C VAL A 73 10.57 3.21 7.62
N ASN A 74 9.76 2.40 6.94
CA ASN A 74 9.05 2.82 5.73
C ASN A 74 8.02 3.93 5.99
N LEU A 75 7.37 3.95 7.16
CA LEU A 75 6.45 5.02 7.54
C LEU A 75 7.19 6.36 7.58
N GLY A 76 8.30 6.41 8.32
CA GLY A 76 9.14 7.60 8.39
C GLY A 76 9.72 8.00 7.03
N TYR A 77 10.15 7.03 6.21
CA TYR A 77 10.59 7.32 4.84
C TYR A 77 9.51 8.02 4.02
N GLY A 78 8.28 7.48 4.01
CA GLY A 78 7.17 8.06 3.25
C GLY A 78 6.78 9.45 3.74
N VAL A 79 6.73 9.65 5.07
CA VAL A 79 6.46 10.95 5.70
C VAL A 79 7.51 11.98 5.29
N ARG A 80 8.80 11.69 5.48
CA ARG A 80 9.89 12.64 5.16
C ARG A 80 9.95 12.98 3.69
N ARG A 81 9.77 11.98 2.82
CA ARG A 81 9.81 12.17 1.36
C ARG A 81 8.72 13.14 0.90
N VAL A 82 7.49 12.96 1.36
CA VAL A 82 6.38 13.83 0.97
C VAL A 82 6.46 15.20 1.65
N ALA A 83 6.89 15.26 2.92
CA ALA A 83 7.12 16.53 3.60
C ALA A 83 8.22 17.36 2.91
N ALA A 84 9.29 16.73 2.42
CA ALA A 84 10.32 17.43 1.67
C ALA A 84 9.78 18.07 0.37
N ALA A 85 8.89 17.37 -0.35
CA ALA A 85 8.24 17.93 -1.53
C ALA A 85 7.33 19.13 -1.19
N TYR A 86 6.59 19.05 -0.08
CA TYR A 86 5.80 20.17 0.44
C TYR A 86 6.69 21.40 0.72
N TRP A 87 7.75 21.24 1.52
CA TRP A 87 8.62 22.36 1.91
C TRP A 87 9.39 22.95 0.73
N ALA A 88 9.79 22.12 -0.25
CA ALA A 88 10.44 22.59 -1.46
C ALA A 88 9.52 23.48 -2.32
N ALA A 89 8.21 23.19 -2.35
CA ALA A 89 7.23 24.03 -3.04
C ALA A 89 6.87 25.29 -2.22
N ALA A 90 6.66 25.14 -0.90
CA ALA A 90 6.40 26.27 -0.01
C ALA A 90 7.54 27.32 -0.04
N GLY A 91 8.80 26.86 -0.07
CA GLY A 91 9.97 27.74 -0.16
C GLY A 91 10.09 28.53 -1.46
N LYS A 92 9.36 28.15 -2.52
CA LYS A 92 9.30 28.92 -3.78
C LYS A 92 8.29 30.06 -3.75
N GLY A 93 7.49 30.17 -2.68
CA GLY A 93 6.46 31.20 -2.56
C GLY A 93 5.25 31.00 -3.49
N GLU A 94 5.04 29.77 -3.98
CA GLU A 94 3.93 29.42 -4.89
C GLU A 94 2.56 29.31 -4.16
N GLY A 95 2.55 29.51 -2.84
CA GLY A 95 1.36 29.44 -1.98
C GLY A 95 1.07 28.06 -1.42
N ASP A 96 0.22 28.01 -0.39
CA ASP A 96 -0.11 26.78 0.35
C ASP A 96 -0.80 25.73 -0.54
N GLU A 97 -1.60 26.17 -1.51
CA GLU A 97 -2.28 25.29 -2.46
C GLU A 97 -1.28 24.56 -3.38
N ALA A 98 -0.27 25.27 -3.89
CA ALA A 98 0.78 24.67 -4.70
C ALA A 98 1.63 23.68 -3.88
N ALA A 99 1.94 24.03 -2.63
CA ALA A 99 2.66 23.15 -1.72
C ALA A 99 1.86 21.86 -1.39
N ALA A 100 0.55 22.00 -1.14
CA ALA A 100 -0.34 20.85 -0.94
C ALA A 100 -0.46 19.98 -2.21
N ALA A 101 -0.52 20.59 -3.39
CA ALA A 101 -0.53 19.87 -4.66
C ALA A 101 0.77 19.09 -4.88
N ALA A 102 1.93 19.68 -4.55
CA ALA A 102 3.23 19.03 -4.62
C ALA A 102 3.31 17.82 -3.66
N ALA A 103 2.84 17.97 -2.42
CA ALA A 103 2.77 16.88 -1.45
C ALA A 103 1.90 15.72 -1.96
N LEU A 104 0.72 16.02 -2.52
CA LEU A 104 -0.17 15.00 -3.09
C LEU A 104 0.45 14.31 -4.32
N ALA A 105 1.11 15.07 -5.18
CA ALA A 105 1.81 14.52 -6.35
C ALA A 105 2.92 13.54 -5.93
N GLU A 106 3.69 13.90 -4.90
CA GLU A 106 4.75 13.05 -4.36
C GLU A 106 4.21 11.79 -3.68
N ALA A 107 3.14 11.90 -2.89
CA ALA A 107 2.49 10.74 -2.28
C ALA A 107 1.98 9.75 -3.35
N ARG A 108 1.43 10.27 -4.45
CA ARG A 108 1.02 9.45 -5.61
C ARG A 108 2.22 8.86 -6.35
N ALA A 109 3.34 9.57 -6.43
CA ALA A 109 4.58 9.06 -7.03
C ALA A 109 5.12 7.88 -6.22
N LEU A 110 5.25 8.04 -4.89
CA LEU A 110 5.63 7.00 -3.95
C LEU A 110 4.76 5.74 -4.11
N HIS A 111 3.44 5.91 -4.19
CA HIS A 111 2.51 4.80 -4.42
C HIS A 111 2.76 4.10 -5.76
N ARG A 112 2.89 4.85 -6.87
CA ARG A 112 3.17 4.26 -8.19
C ARG A 112 4.50 3.53 -8.22
N GLU A 113 5.53 4.08 -7.61
CA GLU A 113 6.87 3.48 -7.55
C GLU A 113 6.85 2.14 -6.79
N ASP A 114 6.14 2.07 -5.66
CA ASP A 114 5.98 0.83 -4.91
C ASP A 114 5.25 -0.25 -5.74
N ALA A 115 4.17 0.14 -6.43
CA ALA A 115 3.43 -0.78 -7.29
C ALA A 115 4.30 -1.32 -8.45
N GLN A 116 5.13 -0.45 -9.03
CA GLN A 116 6.05 -0.84 -10.09
C GLN A 116 7.21 -1.71 -9.58
N ALA A 117 7.78 -1.38 -8.42
CA ALA A 117 8.83 -2.16 -7.78
C ALA A 117 8.33 -3.58 -7.44
N SER A 118 7.14 -3.67 -6.85
CA SER A 118 6.47 -4.95 -6.55
C SER A 118 6.27 -5.80 -7.81
N ARG A 119 5.84 -5.18 -8.91
CA ARG A 119 5.69 -5.87 -10.19
C ARG A 119 7.02 -6.36 -10.75
N ARG A 120 8.05 -5.51 -10.79
CA ARG A 120 9.38 -5.90 -11.28
C ARG A 120 9.98 -7.02 -10.45
N MET A 121 9.84 -6.98 -9.12
CA MET A 121 10.30 -8.07 -8.25
C MET A 121 9.63 -9.40 -8.59
N ALA A 122 8.33 -9.40 -8.90
CA ALA A 122 7.63 -10.60 -9.33
C ALA A 122 8.13 -11.11 -10.70
N GLU A 123 8.33 -10.22 -11.66
CA GLU A 123 8.85 -10.55 -13.00
C GLU A 123 10.26 -11.16 -12.92
N TYR A 124 11.15 -10.59 -12.09
CA TYR A 124 12.48 -11.16 -11.85
C TYR A 124 12.43 -12.50 -11.12
N GLY A 125 11.54 -12.64 -10.13
CA GLY A 125 11.37 -13.89 -9.40
C GLY A 125 10.86 -15.03 -10.30
N GLU A 126 9.93 -14.73 -11.20
CA GLU A 126 9.42 -15.68 -12.20
C GLU A 126 10.53 -16.13 -13.15
N ALA A 127 11.29 -15.19 -13.73
CA ALA A 127 12.40 -15.50 -14.62
C ALA A 127 13.47 -16.37 -13.94
N LEU A 128 13.79 -16.08 -12.67
CA LEU A 128 14.75 -16.87 -11.90
C LEU A 128 14.25 -18.30 -11.63
N LEU A 129 12.95 -18.47 -11.39
CA LEU A 129 12.37 -19.80 -11.19
C LEU A 129 12.37 -20.63 -12.49
N GLU A 130 12.12 -19.98 -13.64
CA GLU A 130 12.23 -20.63 -14.95
C GLU A 130 13.67 -21.06 -15.27
N GLU A 131 14.65 -20.24 -14.90
CA GLU A 131 16.08 -20.56 -15.07
C GLU A 131 16.52 -21.72 -14.16
N LEU A 132 16.15 -21.68 -12.88
CA LEU A 132 16.61 -22.66 -11.89
C LEU A 132 15.90 -24.02 -12.00
N LEU A 133 14.63 -24.03 -12.45
CA LEU A 133 13.78 -25.22 -12.46
C LEU A 133 13.06 -25.41 -13.82
N PRO A 134 13.82 -25.54 -14.93
CA PRO A 134 13.24 -25.54 -16.27
C PRO A 134 12.28 -26.73 -16.47
N GLY A 135 11.05 -26.42 -16.87
CA GLY A 135 10.00 -27.41 -17.14
C GLY A 135 9.48 -28.17 -15.91
N ARG A 136 9.87 -27.78 -14.69
CA ARG A 136 9.43 -28.43 -13.45
C ARG A 136 8.35 -27.62 -12.76
N ALA A 137 7.31 -28.31 -12.30
CA ALA A 137 6.38 -27.71 -11.35
C ALA A 137 7.07 -27.56 -9.98
N TYR A 138 6.80 -26.45 -9.29
CA TYR A 138 7.33 -26.17 -7.96
C TYR A 138 6.21 -25.73 -7.01
N GLN A 139 6.46 -25.90 -5.71
CA GLN A 139 5.60 -25.39 -4.64
C GLN A 139 6.38 -24.33 -3.87
N LEU A 140 5.82 -23.12 -3.79
CA LEU A 140 6.44 -22.02 -3.06
C LEU A 140 5.89 -21.96 -1.65
N LEU A 141 6.78 -22.03 -0.67
CA LEU A 141 6.45 -21.75 0.73
C LEU A 141 6.69 -20.26 1.00
N THR A 142 5.65 -19.54 1.39
CA THR A 142 5.75 -18.16 1.87
C THR A 142 5.52 -18.10 3.38
N HIS A 143 6.16 -17.17 4.07
CA HIS A 143 5.92 -16.88 5.48
C HIS A 143 5.40 -15.44 5.63
N CYS A 144 4.38 -15.22 6.47
CA CYS A 144 3.63 -13.96 6.63
C CYS A 144 2.74 -13.58 5.42
N ASN A 145 2.48 -12.29 5.21
CA ASN A 145 1.69 -11.74 4.10
C ASN A 145 2.54 -10.73 3.31
N THR A 146 2.90 -11.11 2.08
CA THR A 146 3.65 -10.29 1.12
C THR A 146 2.83 -9.99 -0.14
N GLY A 147 1.52 -10.25 -0.08
CA GLY A 147 0.61 -10.05 -1.21
C GLY A 147 0.14 -8.61 -1.35
N ALA A 148 -0.84 -8.40 -2.22
CA ALA A 148 -1.28 -7.07 -2.60
C ALA A 148 -1.89 -6.24 -1.43
N LEU A 149 -2.25 -6.89 -0.30
CA LEU A 149 -2.70 -6.26 0.94
C LEU A 149 -1.63 -5.40 1.65
N VAL A 150 -0.34 -5.62 1.34
CA VAL A 150 0.78 -4.90 1.98
C VAL A 150 1.55 -3.99 1.01
N SER A 151 1.16 -4.00 -0.27
CA SER A 151 1.74 -3.18 -1.35
C SER A 151 0.73 -2.13 -1.82
N GLY A 152 1.21 -1.11 -2.53
CA GLY A 152 0.41 -0.08 -3.19
C GLY A 152 -0.42 -0.59 -4.37
N GLY A 153 -1.13 -1.71 -4.24
CA GLY A 153 -1.93 -2.33 -5.29
C GLY A 153 -2.83 -1.36 -6.06
N ARG A 154 -3.36 -1.79 -7.21
CA ARG A 154 -4.22 -0.95 -8.06
C ARG A 154 -5.44 -0.47 -7.26
N GLY A 155 -5.42 0.81 -6.87
CA GLY A 155 -6.49 1.45 -6.12
C GLY A 155 -7.76 1.54 -6.96
N GLY A 156 -8.81 0.87 -6.53
CA GLY A 156 -10.14 0.97 -7.11
C GLY A 156 -11.11 0.06 -6.36
N ARG A 157 -12.34 0.54 -6.11
CA ARG A 157 -13.45 -0.12 -5.38
C ARG A 157 -13.86 -1.53 -5.86
N ARG A 158 -13.14 -2.11 -6.83
CA ARG A 158 -13.34 -3.45 -7.42
C ARG A 158 -12.02 -4.10 -7.85
N SER A 159 -10.87 -3.82 -7.22
CA SER A 159 -9.70 -4.69 -7.41
C SER A 159 -9.93 -5.98 -6.64
N ARG A 160 -10.69 -6.88 -7.26
CA ARG A 160 -10.80 -8.30 -6.91
C ARG A 160 -9.38 -8.79 -6.67
N TRP A 161 -8.99 -8.99 -5.41
CA TRP A 161 -7.70 -9.54 -5.03
C TRP A 161 -7.53 -10.88 -5.74
N ARG A 162 -6.83 -10.86 -6.88
CA ARG A 162 -6.41 -12.07 -7.58
C ARG A 162 -4.92 -12.20 -7.26
N CYS A 163 -4.60 -13.12 -6.36
CA CYS A 163 -3.36 -13.86 -6.52
C CYS A 163 -3.55 -14.70 -7.80
N GLY A 164 -3.02 -14.20 -8.91
CA GLY A 164 -3.01 -14.91 -10.17
C GLY A 164 -1.65 -15.58 -10.33
N CYS A 165 -1.49 -16.78 -9.78
CA CYS A 165 -0.46 -17.68 -10.29
C CYS A 165 -0.99 -18.24 -11.60
N THR A 166 -0.54 -17.69 -12.73
CA THR A 166 -0.72 -18.32 -14.05
C THR A 166 0.63 -18.79 -14.57
N GLY A 167 1.27 -19.69 -13.82
CA GLY A 167 2.28 -20.61 -14.34
C GLY A 167 1.69 -22.03 -14.24
N ARG A 168 1.91 -22.86 -15.26
CA ARG A 168 1.39 -24.24 -15.35
C ARG A 168 1.97 -25.13 -14.24
N GLY A 169 1.42 -25.05 -13.03
CA GLY A 169 1.81 -25.87 -11.88
C GLY A 169 0.78 -25.72 -10.77
N GLY A 170 0.23 -26.84 -10.30
CA GLY A 170 -0.96 -26.89 -9.46
C GLY A 170 -0.89 -26.04 -8.18
N CYS A 171 -1.99 -25.34 -7.93
CA CYS A 171 -2.22 -24.47 -6.78
C CYS A 171 -2.19 -25.26 -5.45
N GLY A 172 -1.20 -24.98 -4.60
CA GLY A 172 -1.17 -25.40 -3.19
C GLY A 172 -1.23 -24.19 -2.26
N GLY A 173 -2.40 -23.53 -2.14
CA GLY A 173 -2.74 -22.67 -1.01
C GLY A 173 -2.59 -21.15 -1.16
N CYS A 174 -3.75 -20.46 -1.30
CA CYS A 174 -4.13 -19.16 -0.71
C CYS A 174 -5.48 -18.75 -1.34
N GLY A 175 -6.59 -19.24 -0.78
CA GLY A 175 -7.92 -19.04 -1.33
C GLY A 175 -8.76 -18.06 -0.52
N TRP A 176 -9.17 -16.95 -1.14
CA TRP A 176 -10.43 -16.27 -0.84
C TRP A 176 -11.08 -15.91 -2.17
N THR A 177 -12.10 -16.69 -2.56
CA THR A 177 -12.94 -16.40 -3.73
C THR A 177 -14.37 -16.14 -3.25
N ARG A 178 -14.95 -15.00 -3.66
CA ARG A 178 -16.39 -14.72 -3.54
C ARG A 178 -17.17 -15.88 -4.16
N ARG A 179 -18.14 -16.42 -3.41
CA ARG A 179 -19.06 -17.48 -3.85
C ARG A 179 -19.59 -17.17 -5.25
N GLY A 180 -19.25 -18.04 -6.20
CA GLY A 180 -19.81 -18.14 -7.54
C GLY A 180 -19.55 -19.55 -8.01
N ARG A 181 -20.61 -20.37 -8.01
CA ARG A 181 -20.62 -21.78 -8.40
C ARG A 181 -19.87 -21.97 -9.72
N CYS A 182 -18.77 -22.72 -9.72
CA CYS A 182 -18.15 -23.20 -10.94
C CYS A 182 -18.76 -24.58 -11.25
N SER A 183 -19.76 -24.62 -12.12
CA SER A 183 -20.28 -25.86 -12.68
C SER A 183 -19.20 -26.49 -13.55
N ARG A 184 -18.67 -27.64 -13.13
CA ARG A 184 -17.83 -28.51 -13.97
C ARG A 184 -18.71 -29.05 -15.10
N GLY A 185 -18.53 -28.52 -16.31
CA GLY A 185 -18.93 -29.21 -17.54
C GLY A 185 -17.94 -30.35 -17.79
N ARG A 186 -18.44 -31.59 -17.85
CA ARG A 186 -17.69 -32.73 -18.36
C ARG A 186 -17.67 -32.64 -19.88
N GLY A 187 -16.49 -32.82 -20.45
CA GLY A 187 -16.22 -33.09 -21.86
C GLY A 187 -14.90 -33.84 -21.89
#